data_AF-A0A3P8LGD9-F1
#
_entry.id   AF-A0A3P8LGD9-F1
#
_cell.length_a   1.000
_cell.length_b   1.000
_cell.length_c   1.000
_cell.angle_alpha   90.00
_cell.angle_beta   90.00
_cell.angle_gamma   90.00
#
_symmetry.space_group_name_H-M   'P 1'
#
loop_
_entity.id
_entity.type
_entity.pdbx_description
1 polymer ?
#
loop_
_entity_poly.entity_id
_entity_poly.type
_entity_poly.pdbx_seq_one_letter_code
_entity_poly.pdbx_strand_id
1 'polypeptide(L)'
;MPKVPEPTPQEVRDFLSPISHWSHLKANAEEQYRKTILAAYAARIPIVHIARYTGTSPQAVKKVIDRQNDKATGEAPAFQNMPRTGYYRGQQLPPSRSVRAV
;
A
#
# COMPACT_ATOMS: atom_id res chain seq x y z
N MET A 1 17.15 22.34 -45.42
CA MET A 1 16.94 21.03 -44.79
C MET A 1 15.76 20.35 -45.47
N PRO A 2 15.88 19.11 -45.96
CA PRO A 2 14.72 18.40 -46.48
C PRO A 2 13.72 18.18 -45.33
N LYS A 3 12.44 18.49 -45.57
CA LYS A 3 11.36 18.26 -44.60
C LYS A 3 11.21 16.76 -44.41
N VAL A 4 11.47 16.27 -43.20
CA VAL A 4 11.14 14.89 -42.83
C VAL A 4 9.63 14.74 -42.97
N PRO A 5 9.13 13.75 -43.72
CA PRO A 5 7.70 13.52 -43.84
C PRO A 5 7.12 13.19 -42.47
N GLU A 6 5.96 13.76 -42.14
CA GLU A 6 5.28 13.45 -40.89
C GLU A 6 4.85 11.97 -40.90
N PRO A 7 5.10 11.21 -39.82
CA PRO A 7 4.76 9.81 -39.77
C PRO A 7 3.24 9.64 -39.79
N THR A 8 2.78 8.63 -40.54
CA THR A 8 1.37 8.29 -40.60
C THR A 8 0.88 7.74 -39.25
N PRO A 9 -0.42 7.86 -38.92
CA PRO A 9 -0.96 7.30 -37.68
C PRO A 9 -0.67 5.79 -37.51
N GLN A 10 -0.55 5.06 -38.62
CA GLN A 10 -0.22 3.63 -38.61
C GLN A 10 1.25 3.40 -38.22
N GLU A 11 2.19 4.15 -38.78
CA GLU A 11 3.61 4.05 -38.41
C GLU A 11 3.85 4.44 -36.95
N VAL A 12 3.14 5.45 -36.44
CA VAL A 12 3.17 5.82 -35.02
C VAL A 12 2.65 4.67 -34.15
N ARG A 13 1.57 4.00 -34.56
CA ARG A 13 1.00 2.85 -33.83
C ARG A 13 1.95 1.66 -33.83
N ASP A 14 2.55 1.35 -34.96
CA ASP A 14 3.50 0.23 -35.10
C ASP A 14 4.76 0.49 -34.27
N PHE A 15 5.24 1.74 -34.24
CA PHE A 15 6.36 2.18 -33.39
C PHE A 15 6.03 2.12 -31.89
N LEU A 16 4.80 2.47 -31.49
CA LEU A 16 4.34 2.42 -30.10
C LEU A 16 3.81 1.03 -29.68
N SER A 17 3.68 0.10 -30.61
CA SER A 17 3.15 -1.25 -30.33
C SER A 17 3.96 -2.01 -29.27
N PRO A 18 5.31 -1.96 -29.23
CA PRO A 18 6.07 -2.64 -28.20
C PRO A 18 5.82 -1.99 -26.83
N ILE A 19 5.76 -0.65 -26.76
CA ILE A 19 5.51 0.09 -25.53
C ILE A 19 4.14 -0.28 -24.96
N SER A 20 3.14 -0.42 -25.84
CA SER A 20 1.79 -0.82 -25.45
C SER A 20 1.78 -2.25 -24.90
N HIS A 21 2.47 -3.18 -25.56
CA HIS A 21 2.64 -4.55 -25.08
C HIS A 21 3.32 -4.63 -23.71
N TRP A 22 4.44 -3.91 -23.51
CA TRP A 22 5.14 -3.84 -22.22
C TRP A 22 4.28 -3.20 -21.12
N SER A 23 3.47 -2.19 -21.46
CA SER A 23 2.53 -1.57 -20.53
C SER A 23 1.49 -2.58 -20.02
N HIS A 24 0.93 -3.40 -20.91
CA HIS A 24 -0.01 -4.46 -20.52
C HIS A 24 0.64 -5.53 -19.65
N LEU A 25 1.86 -5.99 -19.99
CA LEU A 25 2.60 -6.95 -19.18
C LEU A 25 2.89 -6.39 -17.78
N LYS A 26 3.30 -5.11 -17.71
CA LYS A 26 3.53 -4.41 -16.44
C LYS A 26 2.25 -4.31 -15.62
N ALA A 27 1.13 -3.93 -16.24
CA ALA A 27 -0.15 -3.82 -15.55
C ALA A 27 -0.61 -5.17 -14.97
N ASN A 28 -0.48 -6.25 -15.74
CA ASN A 28 -0.82 -7.61 -15.28
C ASN A 28 0.11 -8.07 -14.14
N ALA A 29 1.41 -7.86 -14.27
CA ALA A 29 2.37 -8.17 -13.22
C ALA A 29 2.08 -7.39 -11.92
N GLU A 30 1.72 -6.11 -12.05
CA GLU A 30 1.35 -5.28 -10.90
C GLU A 30 0.05 -5.77 -10.24
N GLU A 31 -0.94 -6.19 -11.02
CA GLU A 31 -2.18 -6.75 -10.50
C GLU A 31 -1.94 -8.07 -9.75
N GLN A 32 -1.17 -8.98 -10.34
CA GLN A 32 -0.80 -10.25 -9.70
C GLN A 32 -0.05 -10.01 -8.38
N TYR A 33 0.93 -9.10 -8.40
CA TYR A 33 1.69 -8.70 -7.22
C TYR A 33 0.76 -8.21 -6.09
N ARG A 34 -0.21 -7.33 -6.39
CA ARG A 34 -1.18 -6.86 -5.40
C ARG A 34 -2.03 -8.00 -4.85
N LYS A 35 -2.55 -8.88 -5.71
CA LYS A 35 -3.37 -10.03 -5.30
C LYS A 35 -2.59 -10.96 -4.36
N THR A 36 -1.33 -11.25 -4.67
CA THR A 36 -0.47 -12.10 -3.83
C THR A 36 -0.24 -11.48 -2.45
N ILE A 37 0.03 -10.17 -2.38
CA ILE A 37 0.18 -9.47 -1.09
C ILE A 37 -1.09 -9.56 -0.26
N LEU A 38 -2.26 -9.30 -0.86
CA LEU A 38 -3.53 -9.33 -0.16
C LEU A 38 -3.91 -10.74 0.30
N ALA A 39 -3.65 -11.76 -0.51
CA ALA A 39 -3.86 -13.16 -0.15
C ALA A 39 -2.96 -13.58 1.02
N ALA A 40 -1.67 -13.21 0.98
CA ALA A 40 -0.74 -13.49 2.06
C ALA A 40 -1.12 -12.75 3.37
N TYR A 41 -1.59 -11.51 3.25
CA TYR A 41 -2.09 -10.74 4.39
C TYR A 41 -3.36 -11.37 4.99
N ALA A 42 -4.30 -11.82 4.17
CA ALA A 42 -5.49 -12.54 4.62
C ALA A 42 -5.14 -13.87 5.32
N ALA A 43 -4.07 -14.53 4.90
CA ALA A 43 -3.50 -15.70 5.56
C ALA A 43 -2.72 -15.38 6.86
N ARG A 44 -2.77 -14.11 7.33
CA ARG A 44 -2.10 -13.62 8.56
C ARG A 44 -0.58 -13.78 8.55
N ILE A 45 0.04 -13.80 7.38
CA ILE A 45 1.50 -13.80 7.26
C ILE A 45 2.03 -12.41 7.66
N PRO A 46 3.04 -12.31 8.54
CA PRO A 46 3.59 -11.02 8.93
C PRO A 46 4.15 -10.23 7.74
N ILE A 47 3.92 -8.90 7.74
CA ILE A 47 4.31 -7.99 6.64
C ILE A 47 5.80 -8.12 6.28
N VAL A 48 6.67 -8.31 7.26
CA VAL A 48 8.11 -8.51 7.06
C VAL A 48 8.43 -9.76 6.23
N HIS A 49 7.66 -10.84 6.37
CA HIS A 49 7.86 -12.05 5.57
C HIS A 49 7.31 -11.87 4.16
N ILE A 50 6.13 -11.27 4.01
CA ILE A 50 5.56 -10.94 2.70
C ILE A 50 6.55 -10.08 1.90
N ALA A 51 7.14 -9.07 2.54
CA ALA A 51 8.12 -8.19 1.91
C ALA A 51 9.38 -8.93 1.42
N ARG A 52 9.90 -9.86 2.23
CA ARG A 52 11.06 -10.70 1.86
C ARG A 52 10.77 -11.58 0.65
N TYR A 53 9.62 -12.27 0.65
CA TYR A 53 9.26 -13.17 -0.44
C TYR A 53 8.90 -12.43 -1.74
N THR A 54 8.31 -11.24 -1.63
CA THR A 54 7.94 -10.43 -2.79
C THR A 54 9.07 -9.53 -3.30
N GLY A 55 10.25 -9.55 -2.65
CA GLY A 55 11.42 -8.76 -3.05
C GLY A 55 11.22 -7.25 -2.91
N THR A 56 10.41 -6.81 -1.93
CA THR A 56 10.05 -5.40 -1.75
C THR A 56 10.23 -4.93 -0.31
N SER A 57 9.97 -3.66 -0.04
CA SER A 57 10.04 -3.11 1.32
C SER A 57 8.75 -3.37 2.11
N PRO A 58 8.82 -3.56 3.45
CA PRO A 58 7.63 -3.68 4.29
C PRO A 58 6.67 -2.49 4.17
N GLN A 59 7.20 -1.28 3.91
CA GLN A 59 6.40 -0.08 3.69
C GLN A 59 5.59 -0.15 2.39
N ALA A 60 6.15 -0.74 1.33
CA ALA A 60 5.44 -0.95 0.07
C ALA A 60 4.29 -1.96 0.25
N VAL A 61 4.53 -3.06 0.97
CA VAL A 61 3.48 -4.03 1.33
C VAL A 61 2.37 -3.36 2.13
N LYS A 62 2.73 -2.57 3.16
CA LYS A 62 1.76 -1.82 3.98
C LYS A 62 0.91 -0.87 3.14
N LYS A 63 1.50 -0.12 2.21
CA LYS A 63 0.77 0.77 1.30
C LYS A 63 -0.25 0.03 0.43
N VAL A 64 0.05 -1.20 -0.03
CA VAL A 64 -0.88 -2.01 -0.82
C VAL A 64 -2.09 -2.41 0.04
N ILE A 65 -1.85 -2.82 1.29
CA ILE A 65 -2.90 -3.18 2.24
C ILE A 65 -3.76 -1.97 2.60
N ASP A 66 -3.14 -0.85 2.96
CA ASP A 66 -3.82 0.39 3.33
C ASP A 66 -4.75 0.86 2.19
N ARG A 67 -4.25 0.88 0.94
CA ARG A 67 -5.07 1.23 -0.24
C ARG A 67 -6.26 0.30 -0.47
N GLN A 68 -6.14 -0.98 -0.14
CA GLN A 68 -7.26 -1.92 -0.26
C GLN A 68 -8.32 -1.65 0.82
N ASN A 69 -7.90 -1.32 2.04
CA ASN A 69 -8.81 -0.95 3.12
C ASN A 69 -9.52 0.37 2.81
N ASP A 70 -8.81 1.37 2.28
CA ASP A 70 -9.39 2.65 1.87
C ASP A 70 -10.47 2.45 0.79
N LYS A 71 -10.23 1.54 -0.16
CA LYS A 71 -11.22 1.16 -1.19
C LYS A 71 -12.42 0.43 -0.61
N ALA A 72 -12.21 -0.44 0.38
CA ALA A 72 -13.29 -1.13 1.08
C ALA A 72 -14.14 -0.17 1.94
N THR A 73 -13.54 0.93 2.41
CA THR A 73 -14.23 1.94 3.25
C THR A 73 -15.08 2.94 2.43
N GLY A 74 -15.11 2.82 1.10
CA GLY A 74 -16.01 3.58 0.21
C GLY A 74 -17.50 3.18 0.35
N GLU A 75 -17.79 2.05 0.98
CA GLU A 75 -19.11 1.65 1.49
C GLU A 75 -19.14 1.79 3.02
N ALA A 76 -19.43 3.00 3.51
CA ALA A 76 -19.62 3.39 4.92
C ALA A 76 -18.38 3.39 5.87
N PRO A 77 -18.23 4.40 6.74
CA PRO A 77 -17.10 4.50 7.65
C PRO A 77 -17.38 3.73 8.94
N ALA A 78 -16.62 2.66 9.20
CA ALA A 78 -16.70 1.95 10.48
C ALA A 78 -15.33 1.49 10.97
N PHE A 79 -14.39 2.42 11.13
CA PHE A 79 -13.35 2.21 12.13
C PHE A 79 -13.22 3.48 12.97
N GLN A 80 -13.78 3.37 14.17
CA GLN A 80 -13.63 4.31 15.27
C GLN A 80 -12.15 4.65 15.43
N ASN A 81 -11.81 5.91 15.20
CA ASN A 81 -10.56 6.49 15.66
C ASN A 81 -10.49 6.30 17.19
N MET A 82 -9.84 5.22 17.65
CA MET A 82 -9.36 5.19 19.02
C MET A 82 -8.37 6.35 19.16
N PRO A 83 -8.61 7.32 20.06
CA PRO A 83 -7.63 8.35 20.30
C PRO A 83 -6.39 7.67 20.89
N ARG A 84 -5.32 7.72 20.09
CA ARG A 84 -3.95 7.40 20.47
C ARG A 84 -3.69 8.06 21.82
N THR A 85 -3.43 7.25 22.85
CA THR A 85 -3.14 7.69 24.22
C THR A 85 -1.87 8.53 24.22
N GLY A 86 -2.03 9.81 23.91
CA GLY A 86 -1.01 10.84 24.07
C GLY A 86 -1.07 11.28 25.52
N TYR A 87 0.01 11.05 26.25
CA TYR A 87 0.21 11.61 27.57
C TYR A 87 0.13 13.14 27.47
N TYR A 88 -1.01 13.71 27.87
CA TYR A 88 -1.11 15.16 28.07
C TYR A 88 -0.24 15.53 29.27
N ARG A 89 0.86 16.23 28.96
CA ARG A 89 1.64 17.09 29.84
C ARG A 89 0.68 17.98 30.66
N GLY A 90 0.39 17.61 31.91
CA GLY A 90 -0.37 18.46 32.81
C GLY A 90 -1.32 17.79 33.81
N GLN A 91 -1.52 16.46 33.81
CA GLN A 91 -2.35 15.81 34.83
C GLN A 91 -1.50 15.11 35.89
N GLN A 92 -1.74 15.54 37.12
CA GLN A 92 -1.06 15.29 38.38
C GLN A 92 -1.02 13.79 38.73
N LEU A 93 0.17 13.28 39.05
CA LEU A 93 0.35 11.95 39.67
C LEU A 93 -0.46 11.89 40.98
N PRO A 94 -1.32 10.89 41.21
CA PRO A 94 -1.88 10.67 42.54
C PRO A 94 -0.74 10.24 43.49
N PRO A 95 -0.73 10.74 44.74
CA PRO A 95 0.37 10.51 45.67
C PRO A 95 0.53 9.03 46.03
N SER A 96 1.77 8.55 46.00
CA SER A 96 2.18 7.25 46.54
C SER A 96 2.20 7.27 48.07
N ARG A 97 1.40 6.41 48.71
CA ARG A 97 1.57 5.70 50.01
C ARG A 97 0.17 5.31 50.53
N SER A 98 -0.07 4.14 51.09
CA SER A 98 0.64 3.58 52.24
C SER A 98 0.65 2.06 52.28
N VAL A 99 1.65 1.59 53.02
CA VAL A 99 2.08 0.23 53.29
C VAL A 99 1.08 -0.51 54.17
N ARG A 100 1.01 -1.82 53.94
CA ARG A 100 0.43 -2.91 54.75
C ARG A 100 0.52 -2.70 56.28
N ALA A 101 -0.56 -3.02 57.00
CA ALA A 101 -0.49 -3.41 58.41
C ALA A 101 -1.08 -4.83 58.54
N VAL A 102 -0.40 -5.68 59.30
CA VAL A 102 -0.80 -7.02 59.73
C VAL A 102 -1.28 -6.90 61.17
#